data_AF-A0A5E7V1H1-F1
#
_entry.id   AF-A0A5E7V1H1-F1
#
_cell.length_a   1.000
_cell.length_b   1.000
_cell.length_c   1.000
_cell.angle_alpha   90.00
_cell.angle_beta   90.00
_cell.angle_gamma   90.00
#
_symmetry.space_group_name_H-M   'P 1'
#
loop_
_entity.id
_entity.type
_entity.pdbx_description
1 polymer ?
#
loop_
_entity_poly.entity_id
_entity_poly.type
_entity_poly.pdbx_seq_one_letter_code
_entity_poly.pdbx_strand_id
1 'polypeptide(L)'
;MAITSAQIQQLYVAYLGRAADKAGLDYWSKELNADKAVLTLENLRANFVNEQPEYAAIYGGLNRQDTVVKIYNNLFGRAPDAEGLAYWTTGGGASVNADLLLTAFVNGAGTKDSAVLANKVLVSEVYTATAGDKFLAADAKAIIAGVDDTGTSVGAALDKLTDGSLSGIAVPAGVAQLKAQEVATAAEKAFTDSKVTDLLALSKQLADLSKANAEIADVAASTNKTFTTVEGDLTAALTAARGALKTDTLTAKAVVDAKALTDARTAFVTDPAEKTTALDKINAYTAAKAAVAANTAANPADAKQAADTLTAFAANTNNAAVWNKAAIDSGLAVDDTAAAALTGQQVYDALKGADATTAAKINAAFGSITAYTAVKTLATKDAAAAKAAADFTKADTALAAGTGLAWKTAYNTDATTKAQLEASKALDALDNSYKAIDTAHTALETSKTDADTAVAGNTTLVKAVAAAGVTDKADVFYFDHKIATGDDISINFEAKDSLYLGNGYTLNKSATIDATGIHGANNSALEVFFFKAADGSIKAVVETAAEGNTTVVDNTLVANATDKVAVITLAGVTDVNQVTFANGIISHVA
;
A
#
# COMPACT_ATOMS: atom_id res chain seq x y z
N MET A 1 -7.37 -8.40 2.02
CA MET A 1 -6.85 -8.55 0.65
C MET A 1 -6.11 -9.89 0.60
N ALA A 2 -6.13 -10.57 -0.55
CA ALA A 2 -5.41 -11.84 -0.69
C ALA A 2 -3.90 -11.61 -0.61
N ILE A 3 -3.18 -12.52 0.05
CA ILE A 3 -1.71 -12.54 0.05
C ILE A 3 -1.24 -13.17 -1.26
N THR A 4 -0.29 -12.52 -1.93
CA THR A 4 0.22 -12.97 -3.23
C THR A 4 1.35 -13.98 -3.08
N SER A 5 1.53 -14.84 -4.09
CA SER A 5 2.69 -15.75 -4.18
C SER A 5 4.02 -14.98 -4.15
N ALA A 6 4.06 -13.81 -4.79
CA ALA A 6 5.20 -12.90 -4.78
C ALA A 6 5.60 -12.48 -3.35
N GLN A 7 4.64 -12.18 -2.47
CA GLN A 7 4.91 -11.84 -1.07
C GLN A 7 5.51 -13.02 -0.28
N ILE A 8 5.11 -14.25 -0.60
CA ILE A 8 5.67 -15.46 0.00
C ILE A 8 7.09 -15.68 -0.55
N GLN A 9 7.31 -15.55 -1.85
CA GLN A 9 8.62 -15.66 -2.47
C GLN A 9 9.62 -14.64 -1.92
N GLN A 10 9.19 -13.41 -1.63
CA GLN A 10 10.03 -12.40 -0.97
C GLN A 10 10.60 -12.91 0.36
N LEU A 11 9.87 -13.73 1.12
CA LEU A 11 10.37 -14.32 2.37
C LEU A 11 11.45 -15.37 2.12
N TYR A 12 11.23 -16.27 1.15
CA TYR A 12 12.23 -17.26 0.75
C TYR A 12 13.50 -16.58 0.21
N VAL A 13 13.35 -15.56 -0.64
CA VAL A 13 14.48 -14.78 -1.15
C VAL A 13 15.19 -14.07 -0.01
N ALA A 14 14.49 -13.31 0.84
CA ALA A 14 15.10 -12.51 1.90
C ALA A 14 15.85 -13.36 2.93
N TYR A 15 15.16 -14.37 3.46
CA TYR A 15 15.65 -15.11 4.60
C TYR A 15 16.48 -16.31 4.17
N LEU A 16 16.05 -17.08 3.17
CA LEU A 16 16.74 -18.30 2.78
C LEU A 16 17.71 -18.09 1.60
N GLY A 17 17.57 -16.98 0.86
CA GLY A 17 18.45 -16.67 -0.28
C GLY A 17 18.25 -17.62 -1.46
N ARG A 18 17.04 -18.17 -1.62
CA ARG A 18 16.66 -19.10 -2.68
C ARG A 18 15.17 -18.96 -3.02
N ALA A 19 14.76 -19.49 -4.17
CA ALA A 19 13.35 -19.66 -4.49
C ALA A 19 12.64 -20.66 -3.54
N ALA A 20 11.33 -20.50 -3.39
CA ALA A 20 10.47 -21.47 -2.71
C ALA A 20 10.44 -22.82 -3.43
N ASP A 21 10.16 -23.90 -2.69
CA ASP A 21 9.70 -25.14 -3.30
C ASP A 21 8.18 -25.06 -3.55
N LYS A 22 7.69 -25.85 -4.52
CA LYS A 22 6.29 -25.76 -4.96
C LYS A 22 5.31 -26.17 -3.86
N ALA A 23 5.61 -27.23 -3.12
CA ALA A 23 4.73 -27.71 -2.04
C ALA A 23 4.61 -26.70 -0.90
N GLY A 24 5.73 -26.08 -0.50
CA GLY A 24 5.77 -25.02 0.51
C GLY A 24 5.03 -23.77 0.06
N LEU A 25 5.24 -23.30 -1.18
CA LEU A 25 4.53 -22.13 -1.71
C LEU A 25 3.02 -22.35 -1.76
N ASP A 26 2.57 -23.52 -2.21
CA ASP A 26 1.16 -23.90 -2.26
C ASP A 26 0.54 -23.98 -0.86
N TYR A 27 1.26 -24.60 0.09
CA TYR A 27 0.82 -24.69 1.48
C TYR A 27 0.61 -23.31 2.10
N TRP A 28 1.61 -22.43 2.03
CA TRP A 28 1.48 -21.09 2.60
C TRP A 28 0.40 -20.25 1.91
N SER A 29 0.31 -20.33 0.59
CA SER A 29 -0.71 -19.61 -0.18
C SER A 29 -2.11 -20.04 0.25
N LYS A 30 -2.33 -21.34 0.46
CA LYS A 30 -3.59 -21.90 0.93
C LYS A 30 -3.94 -21.43 2.35
N GLU A 31 -3.00 -21.54 3.29
CA GLU A 31 -3.27 -21.19 4.70
C GLU A 31 -3.53 -19.68 4.89
N LEU A 32 -2.84 -18.82 4.13
CA LEU A 32 -2.99 -17.37 4.21
C LEU A 32 -4.24 -16.83 3.51
N ASN A 33 -4.76 -17.57 2.51
CA ASN A 33 -5.91 -17.16 1.71
C ASN A 33 -7.16 -18.01 1.95
N ALA A 34 -7.19 -18.84 2.99
CA ALA A 34 -8.40 -19.57 3.35
C ALA A 34 -9.54 -18.61 3.72
N ASP A 35 -10.80 -19.00 3.44
CA ASP A 35 -12.01 -18.21 3.76
C ASP A 35 -12.06 -17.74 5.22
N LYS A 36 -11.49 -18.55 6.11
CA LYS A 36 -11.19 -18.20 7.50
C LYS A 36 -9.70 -18.41 7.76
N ALA A 37 -8.88 -17.50 7.27
CA ALA A 37 -7.43 -17.55 7.46
C ALA A 37 -7.09 -17.64 8.95
N VAL A 38 -6.39 -18.71 9.33
CA VAL A 38 -5.89 -18.94 10.69
C VAL A 38 -4.51 -18.32 10.87
N LEU A 39 -3.81 -18.06 9.76
CA LEU A 39 -2.50 -17.43 9.71
C LEU A 39 -2.56 -16.09 8.97
N THR A 40 -1.74 -15.15 9.41
CA THR A 40 -1.47 -13.89 8.72
C THR A 40 -0.07 -13.89 8.12
N LEU A 41 0.20 -12.95 7.20
CA LEU A 41 1.56 -12.76 6.66
C LEU A 41 2.58 -12.44 7.78
N GLU A 42 2.14 -11.79 8.86
CA GLU A 42 2.97 -11.55 10.04
C GLU A 42 3.32 -12.85 10.77
N ASN A 43 2.36 -13.76 10.93
CA ASN A 43 2.62 -15.07 11.51
C ASN A 43 3.60 -15.88 10.65
N LEU A 44 3.49 -15.79 9.32
CA LEU A 44 4.43 -16.44 8.42
C LEU A 44 5.84 -15.84 8.55
N ARG A 45 5.97 -14.50 8.58
CA ARG A 45 7.27 -13.83 8.82
C ARG A 45 7.94 -14.31 10.10
N ALA A 46 7.18 -14.33 11.20
CA ALA A 46 7.68 -14.82 12.49
C ALA A 46 8.05 -16.30 12.43
N ASN A 47 7.28 -17.13 11.73
CA ASN A 47 7.59 -18.55 11.55
C ASN A 47 8.92 -18.78 10.82
N PHE A 48 9.21 -18.00 9.77
CA PHE A 48 10.49 -18.08 9.05
C PHE A 48 11.70 -17.88 9.96
N VAL A 49 11.62 -16.93 10.88
CA VAL A 49 12.74 -16.57 11.77
C VAL A 49 12.84 -17.50 12.98
N ASN A 50 11.70 -17.93 13.52
CA ASN A 50 11.67 -18.63 14.81
C ASN A 50 11.60 -20.16 14.69
N GLU A 51 11.01 -20.69 13.61
CA GLU A 51 10.65 -22.11 13.52
C GLU A 51 11.39 -22.85 12.40
N GLN A 52 11.93 -22.15 11.38
CA GLN A 52 12.54 -22.81 10.21
C GLN A 52 13.98 -23.28 10.52
N PRO A 53 14.29 -24.58 10.41
CA PRO A 53 15.65 -25.09 10.65
C PRO A 53 16.69 -24.50 9.71
N GLU A 54 16.31 -24.22 8.46
CA GLU A 54 17.20 -23.61 7.47
C GLU A 54 17.57 -22.17 7.85
N TYR A 55 16.63 -21.41 8.40
CA TYR A 55 16.93 -20.08 8.93
C TYR A 55 17.92 -20.16 10.09
N ALA A 56 17.67 -21.05 11.06
CA ALA A 56 18.57 -21.25 12.19
C ALA A 56 19.99 -21.67 11.75
N ALA A 57 20.11 -22.50 10.71
CA ALA A 57 21.39 -22.88 10.13
C ALA A 57 22.12 -21.73 9.43
N ILE A 58 21.37 -20.80 8.81
CA ILE A 58 21.92 -19.66 8.07
C ILE A 58 22.34 -18.51 8.99
N TYR A 59 21.54 -18.21 10.02
CA TYR A 59 21.71 -17.02 10.87
C TYR A 59 22.15 -17.35 12.30
N GLY A 60 22.18 -18.63 12.69
CA GLY A 60 22.60 -19.06 14.02
C GLY A 60 24.00 -18.54 14.36
N GLY A 61 24.11 -17.81 15.48
CA GLY A 61 25.37 -17.24 15.96
C GLY A 61 25.84 -15.97 15.24
N LEU A 62 25.11 -15.48 14.22
CA LEU A 62 25.41 -14.19 13.61
C LEU A 62 25.06 -13.03 14.56
N ASN A 63 25.88 -11.98 14.53
CA ASN A 63 25.53 -10.71 15.16
C ASN A 63 24.58 -9.91 14.25
N ARG A 64 24.00 -8.83 14.79
CA ARG A 64 23.06 -7.97 14.07
C ARG A 64 23.61 -7.43 12.75
N GLN A 65 24.88 -7.02 12.71
CA GLN A 65 25.51 -6.49 11.50
C GLN A 65 25.54 -7.54 10.39
N ASP A 66 25.99 -8.75 10.73
CA ASP A 66 26.08 -9.86 9.77
C ASP A 66 24.70 -10.32 9.29
N THR A 67 23.68 -10.35 10.19
CA THR A 67 22.29 -10.61 9.80
C THR A 67 21.79 -9.59 8.77
N VAL A 68 21.98 -8.29 9.03
CA VAL A 68 21.53 -7.20 8.15
C VAL A 68 22.22 -7.30 6.79
N VAL A 69 23.55 -7.43 6.77
CA VAL A 69 24.34 -7.55 5.54
C VAL A 69 23.88 -8.76 4.73
N LYS A 70 23.60 -9.89 5.39
CA LYS A 70 23.19 -11.11 4.70
C LYS A 70 21.80 -11.00 4.07
N ILE A 71 20.83 -10.42 4.77
CA ILE A 71 19.48 -10.18 4.22
C ILE A 71 19.53 -9.16 3.06
N TYR A 72 20.36 -8.11 3.17
CA TYR A 72 20.58 -7.15 2.07
C TYR A 72 21.15 -7.81 0.82
N ASN A 73 22.16 -8.68 0.96
CA ASN A 73 22.71 -9.40 -0.18
C ASN A 73 21.68 -10.35 -0.81
N ASN A 74 20.92 -11.05 0.03
CA ASN A 74 19.86 -11.94 -0.42
C ASN A 74 18.79 -11.18 -1.24
N LEU A 75 18.31 -10.03 -0.74
CA LEU A 75 17.31 -9.20 -1.40
C LEU A 75 17.88 -8.47 -2.62
N PHE A 76 18.91 -7.66 -2.43
CA PHE A 76 19.35 -6.64 -3.39
C PHE A 76 20.67 -6.97 -4.08
N GLY A 77 21.33 -8.08 -3.74
CA GLY A 77 22.60 -8.48 -4.38
C GLY A 77 23.78 -7.59 -3.99
N ARG A 78 23.62 -6.77 -2.94
CA ARG A 78 24.64 -5.83 -2.46
C ARG A 78 24.60 -5.71 -0.94
N ALA A 79 25.68 -5.20 -0.35
CA ALA A 79 25.68 -4.77 1.04
C ALA A 79 24.93 -3.43 1.22
N PRO A 80 24.40 -3.13 2.42
CA PRO A 80 23.96 -1.78 2.76
C PRO A 80 25.14 -0.80 2.67
N ASP A 81 24.87 0.46 2.36
CA ASP A 81 25.87 1.52 2.52
C ASP A 81 26.20 1.75 4.01
N ALA A 82 27.24 2.55 4.28
CA ALA A 82 27.75 2.75 5.63
C ALA A 82 26.70 3.37 6.58
N GLU A 83 25.90 4.33 6.09
CA GLU A 83 24.89 5.01 6.90
C GLU A 83 23.69 4.09 7.15
N GLY A 84 23.23 3.37 6.14
CA GLY A 84 22.19 2.36 6.24
C GLY A 84 22.58 1.24 7.21
N LEU A 85 23.81 0.72 7.12
CA LEU A 85 24.29 -0.30 8.05
C LEU A 85 24.33 0.22 9.49
N ALA A 86 24.80 1.45 9.70
CA ALA A 86 24.79 2.09 11.02
C ALA A 86 23.35 2.25 11.56
N TYR A 87 22.40 2.67 10.72
CA TYR A 87 21.00 2.81 11.07
C TYR A 87 20.38 1.50 11.57
N TRP A 88 20.63 0.38 10.87
CA TRP A 88 20.06 -0.94 11.20
C TRP A 88 20.74 -1.65 12.38
N THR A 89 21.97 -1.25 12.72
CA THR A 89 22.77 -1.91 13.77
C THR A 89 22.78 -1.13 15.08
N THR A 90 22.82 0.20 15.02
CA THR A 90 22.95 1.07 16.20
C THR A 90 21.97 2.24 16.22
N GLY A 91 21.37 2.59 15.08
CA GLY A 91 20.39 3.66 14.96
C GLY A 91 18.95 3.22 15.26
N GLY A 92 18.00 3.97 14.69
CA GLY A 92 16.56 3.72 14.90
C GLY A 92 16.08 2.36 14.40
N GLY A 93 16.80 1.74 13.45
CA GLY A 93 16.52 0.40 12.95
C GLY A 93 17.04 -0.73 13.83
N ALA A 94 17.83 -0.45 14.88
CA ALA A 94 18.44 -1.47 15.74
C ALA A 94 17.41 -2.30 16.51
N SER A 95 16.26 -1.72 16.86
CA SER A 95 15.16 -2.40 17.56
C SER A 95 14.18 -3.13 16.64
N VAL A 96 14.35 -3.05 15.31
CA VAL A 96 13.49 -3.76 14.37
C VAL A 96 13.83 -5.24 14.41
N ASN A 97 12.86 -6.05 14.83
CA ASN A 97 12.99 -7.50 14.90
C ASN A 97 13.38 -8.09 13.53
N ALA A 98 14.11 -9.21 13.55
CA ALA A 98 14.65 -9.83 12.34
C ALA A 98 13.55 -10.24 11.35
N ASP A 99 12.37 -10.63 11.83
CA ASP A 99 11.20 -11.01 11.02
C ASP A 99 10.54 -9.82 10.31
N LEU A 100 10.76 -8.60 10.78
CA LEU A 100 10.27 -7.35 10.18
C LEU A 100 11.29 -6.69 9.25
N LEU A 101 12.53 -7.18 9.19
CA LEU A 101 13.57 -6.58 8.36
C LEU A 101 13.23 -6.62 6.88
N LEU A 102 12.64 -7.71 6.36
CA LEU A 102 12.16 -7.73 4.97
C LEU A 102 11.22 -6.55 4.69
N THR A 103 10.18 -6.39 5.52
CA THR A 103 9.18 -5.33 5.31
C THR A 103 9.82 -3.95 5.40
N ALA A 104 10.72 -3.74 6.36
CA ALA A 104 11.41 -2.48 6.51
C ALA A 104 12.34 -2.16 5.32
N PHE A 105 13.07 -3.17 4.81
CA PHE A 105 13.98 -3.01 3.69
C PHE A 105 13.24 -2.79 2.37
N VAL A 106 12.13 -3.51 2.13
CA VAL A 106 11.28 -3.29 0.95
C VAL A 106 10.66 -1.90 0.98
N ASN A 107 10.16 -1.45 2.14
CA ASN A 107 9.59 -0.10 2.27
C ASN A 107 10.63 1.01 2.09
N GLY A 108 11.91 0.73 2.40
CA GLY A 108 13.03 1.65 2.21
C GLY A 108 13.79 1.45 0.91
N ALA A 109 13.37 0.52 0.04
CA ALA A 109 14.08 0.18 -1.18
C ALA A 109 13.95 1.31 -2.22
N GLY A 110 15.08 1.75 -2.77
CA GLY A 110 15.08 2.64 -3.93
C GLY A 110 14.76 1.89 -5.23
N THR A 111 14.64 2.62 -6.34
CA THR A 111 14.27 2.07 -7.66
C THR A 111 15.09 0.84 -8.06
N LYS A 112 16.42 0.89 -7.90
CA LYS A 112 17.29 -0.24 -8.25
C LYS A 112 17.04 -1.46 -7.38
N ASP A 113 16.95 -1.29 -6.06
CA ASP A 113 16.74 -2.39 -5.13
C ASP A 113 15.38 -3.06 -5.34
N SER A 114 14.35 -2.26 -5.60
CA SER A 114 13.01 -2.75 -5.94
C SER A 114 13.01 -3.53 -7.26
N ALA A 115 13.75 -3.07 -8.27
CA ALA A 115 13.92 -3.80 -9.54
C ALA A 115 14.65 -5.13 -9.34
N VAL A 116 15.76 -5.17 -8.59
CA VAL A 116 16.48 -6.42 -8.27
C VAL A 116 15.55 -7.40 -7.57
N LEU A 117 14.78 -6.94 -6.57
CA LEU A 117 13.86 -7.81 -5.85
C LEU A 117 12.73 -8.32 -6.73
N ALA A 118 12.11 -7.47 -7.54
CA ALA A 118 11.06 -7.87 -8.48
C ALA A 118 11.58 -8.94 -9.46
N ASN A 119 12.77 -8.74 -10.02
CA ASN A 119 13.41 -9.69 -10.93
C ASN A 119 13.77 -11.02 -10.24
N LYS A 120 14.29 -11.00 -9.02
CA LYS A 120 14.56 -12.22 -8.25
C LYS A 120 13.28 -12.99 -7.92
N VAL A 121 12.21 -12.29 -7.57
CA VAL A 121 10.91 -12.90 -7.30
C VAL A 121 10.33 -13.51 -8.59
N LEU A 122 10.38 -12.80 -9.71
CA LEU A 122 9.99 -13.31 -11.02
C LEU A 122 10.73 -14.61 -11.36
N VAL A 123 12.06 -14.59 -11.31
CA VAL A 123 12.88 -15.78 -11.57
C VAL A 123 12.55 -16.92 -10.58
N SER A 124 12.30 -16.59 -9.31
CA SER A 124 11.91 -17.56 -8.30
C SER A 124 10.57 -18.23 -8.61
N GLU A 125 9.56 -17.47 -9.03
CA GLU A 125 8.25 -17.99 -9.41
C GLU A 125 8.35 -18.88 -10.66
N VAL A 126 9.11 -18.46 -11.67
CA VAL A 126 9.35 -19.29 -12.87
C VAL A 126 10.08 -20.58 -12.51
N TYR A 127 11.12 -20.52 -11.68
CA TYR A 127 11.84 -21.70 -11.20
C TYR A 127 10.91 -22.64 -10.44
N THR A 128 10.16 -22.11 -9.47
CA THR A 128 9.29 -22.90 -8.59
C THR A 128 8.23 -23.65 -9.39
N ALA A 129 7.61 -22.97 -10.37
CA ALA A 129 6.64 -23.57 -11.26
C ALA A 129 7.25 -24.63 -12.19
N THR A 130 8.49 -24.46 -12.61
CA THR A 130 9.17 -25.36 -13.56
C THR A 130 9.80 -26.57 -12.87
N ALA A 131 10.31 -26.38 -11.65
CA ALA A 131 10.98 -27.42 -10.88
C ALA A 131 10.00 -28.47 -10.37
N GLY A 132 8.85 -28.04 -9.82
CA GLY A 132 7.86 -28.95 -9.23
C GLY A 132 8.51 -29.94 -8.26
N ASP A 133 8.26 -31.24 -8.47
CA ASP A 133 8.81 -32.33 -7.66
C ASP A 133 10.33 -32.54 -7.85
N LYS A 134 10.94 -31.92 -8.86
CA LYS A 134 12.38 -31.96 -9.11
C LYS A 134 13.14 -30.83 -8.43
N PHE A 135 12.50 -30.14 -7.50
CA PHE A 135 13.10 -29.05 -6.73
C PHE A 135 14.39 -29.48 -6.02
N LEU A 136 15.42 -28.64 -6.10
CA LEU A 136 16.66 -28.78 -5.35
C LEU A 136 17.06 -27.42 -4.76
N ALA A 137 17.33 -27.36 -3.46
CA ALA A 137 17.63 -26.11 -2.77
C ALA A 137 18.90 -25.41 -3.31
N ALA A 138 19.89 -26.19 -3.78
CA ALA A 138 21.10 -25.66 -4.41
C ALA A 138 20.78 -24.94 -5.73
N ASP A 139 19.92 -25.53 -6.56
CA ASP A 139 19.49 -24.98 -7.85
C ASP A 139 18.60 -23.75 -7.65
N ALA A 140 17.67 -23.81 -6.68
CA ALA A 140 16.82 -22.69 -6.28
C ALA A 140 17.63 -21.46 -5.82
N LYS A 141 18.81 -21.68 -5.22
CA LYS A 141 19.77 -20.64 -4.87
C LYS A 141 20.57 -20.18 -6.08
N ALA A 142 21.04 -21.12 -6.89
CA ALA A 142 21.89 -20.85 -8.05
C ALA A 142 21.17 -20.06 -9.15
N ILE A 143 19.86 -20.29 -9.35
CA ILE A 143 19.12 -19.63 -10.41
C ILE A 143 18.95 -18.12 -10.15
N ILE A 144 18.65 -17.73 -8.92
CA ILE A 144 18.53 -16.30 -8.55
C ILE A 144 19.87 -15.62 -8.23
N ALA A 145 20.97 -16.39 -8.23
CA ALA A 145 22.30 -15.84 -8.08
C ALA A 145 22.70 -15.05 -9.33
N GLY A 146 23.08 -13.78 -9.14
CA GLY A 146 23.46 -12.87 -10.22
C GLY A 146 22.31 -12.11 -10.88
N VAL A 147 21.07 -12.30 -10.42
CA VAL A 147 19.93 -11.49 -10.87
C VAL A 147 20.05 -10.08 -10.29
N ASP A 148 19.99 -9.08 -11.17
CA ASP A 148 20.10 -7.65 -10.89
C ASP A 148 18.89 -6.85 -11.42
N ASP A 149 19.03 -5.52 -11.55
CA ASP A 149 17.98 -4.60 -11.99
C ASP A 149 17.72 -4.61 -13.52
N THR A 150 18.32 -5.55 -14.27
CA THR A 150 18.22 -5.61 -15.73
C THR A 150 17.50 -6.86 -16.26
N GLY A 151 16.70 -6.70 -17.33
CA GLY A 151 16.14 -7.85 -18.06
C GLY A 151 17.19 -8.81 -18.64
N THR A 152 18.42 -8.36 -18.88
CA THR A 152 19.53 -9.22 -19.32
C THR A 152 19.93 -10.24 -18.25
N SER A 153 20.03 -9.85 -16.98
CA SER A 153 20.34 -10.80 -15.90
C SER A 153 19.19 -11.78 -15.65
N VAL A 154 17.93 -11.33 -15.83
CA VAL A 154 16.76 -12.22 -15.83
C VAL A 154 16.87 -13.25 -16.95
N GLY A 155 17.15 -12.84 -18.19
CA GLY A 155 17.37 -13.75 -19.31
C GLY A 155 18.44 -14.80 -19.01
N ALA A 156 19.63 -14.35 -18.55
CA ALA A 156 20.73 -15.25 -18.19
C ALA A 156 20.37 -16.22 -17.05
N ALA A 157 19.52 -15.81 -16.10
CA ALA A 157 19.03 -16.69 -15.05
C ALA A 157 18.04 -17.73 -15.60
N LEU A 158 17.15 -17.33 -16.51
CA LEU A 158 16.17 -18.21 -17.14
C LEU A 158 16.79 -19.22 -18.10
N ASP A 159 17.88 -18.86 -18.79
CA ASP A 159 18.62 -19.76 -19.68
C ASP A 159 19.14 -21.01 -18.95
N LYS A 160 19.39 -20.91 -17.63
CA LYS A 160 19.78 -22.04 -16.76
C LYS A 160 18.72 -23.16 -16.72
N LEU A 161 17.46 -22.86 -17.04
CA LEU A 161 16.38 -23.85 -17.15
C LEU A 161 16.43 -24.66 -18.46
N THR A 162 17.29 -24.26 -19.39
CA THR A 162 17.38 -24.82 -20.75
C THR A 162 18.76 -25.39 -21.06
N ASP A 163 19.83 -24.84 -20.46
CA ASP A 163 21.23 -25.20 -20.75
C ASP A 163 21.73 -26.45 -20.01
N GLY A 164 20.91 -27.03 -19.13
CA GLY A 164 21.24 -28.21 -18.33
C GLY A 164 22.14 -27.92 -17.12
N SER A 165 22.37 -26.65 -16.77
CA SER A 165 23.13 -26.25 -15.58
C SER A 165 22.41 -26.56 -14.26
N LEU A 166 21.08 -26.73 -14.30
CA LEU A 166 20.26 -27.13 -13.15
C LEU A 166 19.91 -28.61 -13.23
N SER A 167 20.01 -29.32 -12.10
CA SER A 167 19.86 -30.76 -12.07
C SER A 167 18.38 -31.16 -12.22
N GLY A 168 18.06 -31.84 -13.32
CA GLY A 168 16.74 -32.46 -13.54
C GLY A 168 15.69 -31.58 -14.21
N ILE A 169 16.00 -30.30 -14.50
CA ILE A 169 15.08 -29.34 -15.11
C ILE A 169 15.64 -28.97 -16.49
N ALA A 170 14.93 -29.35 -17.55
CA ALA A 170 15.20 -28.90 -18.91
C ALA A 170 13.87 -28.58 -19.58
N VAL A 171 13.69 -27.31 -19.95
CA VAL A 171 12.58 -26.87 -20.81
C VAL A 171 13.12 -26.46 -22.18
N PRO A 172 12.32 -26.54 -23.26
CA PRO A 172 12.72 -26.03 -24.57
C PRO A 172 13.12 -24.55 -24.53
N ALA A 173 14.06 -24.16 -25.39
CA ALA A 173 14.51 -22.78 -25.51
C ALA A 173 13.33 -21.83 -25.81
N GLY A 174 13.25 -20.71 -25.09
CA GLY A 174 12.15 -19.75 -25.20
C GLY A 174 10.94 -20.01 -24.28
N VAL A 175 10.72 -21.25 -23.81
CA VAL A 175 9.62 -21.54 -22.87
C VAL A 175 9.79 -20.79 -21.55
N ALA A 176 11.03 -20.66 -21.06
CA ALA A 176 11.30 -19.93 -19.83
C ALA A 176 10.91 -18.44 -19.93
N GLN A 177 11.04 -17.83 -21.12
CA GLN A 177 10.62 -16.44 -21.36
C GLN A 177 9.10 -16.31 -21.41
N LEU A 178 8.39 -17.25 -22.05
CA LEU A 178 6.92 -17.30 -22.03
C LEU A 178 6.38 -17.44 -20.60
N LYS A 179 6.99 -18.33 -19.79
CA LYS A 179 6.67 -18.45 -18.37
C LYS A 179 6.91 -17.16 -17.60
N ALA A 180 8.03 -16.49 -17.87
CA ALA A 180 8.34 -15.21 -17.23
C ALA A 180 7.31 -14.13 -17.59
N GLN A 181 6.88 -14.05 -18.85
CA GLN A 181 5.85 -13.11 -19.29
C GLN A 181 4.51 -13.35 -18.57
N GLU A 182 4.09 -14.61 -18.48
CA GLU A 182 2.86 -15.02 -17.78
C GLU A 182 2.93 -14.65 -16.29
N VAL A 183 4.04 -15.00 -15.63
CA VAL A 183 4.27 -14.72 -14.20
C VAL A 183 4.35 -13.22 -13.93
N ALA A 184 5.09 -12.45 -14.73
CA ALA A 184 5.23 -11.01 -14.54
C ALA A 184 3.87 -10.28 -14.71
N THR A 185 3.07 -10.72 -15.68
CA THR A 185 1.71 -10.19 -15.89
C THR A 185 0.80 -10.51 -14.71
N ALA A 186 0.85 -11.74 -14.18
CA ALA A 186 0.08 -12.12 -13.01
C ALA A 186 0.53 -11.37 -11.74
N ALA A 187 1.83 -11.15 -11.57
CA ALA A 187 2.41 -10.46 -10.42
C ALA A 187 2.02 -8.98 -10.39
N GLU A 188 2.08 -8.27 -11.53
CA GLU A 188 1.63 -6.87 -11.63
C GLU A 188 0.15 -6.74 -11.28
N LYS A 189 -0.70 -7.62 -11.86
CA LYS A 189 -2.13 -7.62 -11.58
C LYS A 189 -2.43 -7.90 -10.10
N ALA A 190 -1.77 -8.91 -9.52
CA ALA A 190 -1.96 -9.25 -8.12
C ALA A 190 -1.51 -8.12 -7.20
N PHE A 191 -0.42 -7.42 -7.55
CA PHE A 191 0.05 -6.26 -6.82
C PHE A 191 -0.97 -5.12 -6.85
N THR A 192 -1.43 -4.72 -8.04
CA THR A 192 -2.38 -3.61 -8.18
C THR A 192 -3.71 -3.89 -7.48
N ASP A 193 -4.24 -5.11 -7.62
CA ASP A 193 -5.44 -5.56 -6.89
C ASP A 193 -5.23 -5.49 -5.36
N SER A 194 -4.04 -5.86 -4.88
CA SER A 194 -3.72 -5.88 -3.45
C SER A 194 -3.39 -4.52 -2.84
N LYS A 195 -3.24 -3.45 -3.63
CA LYS A 195 -2.78 -2.13 -3.15
C LYS A 195 -3.82 -1.03 -3.20
N VAL A 196 -4.99 -1.27 -3.78
CA VAL A 196 -6.11 -0.30 -3.79
C VAL A 196 -6.47 0.17 -2.37
N THR A 197 -6.59 -0.75 -1.41
CA THR A 197 -6.99 -0.39 -0.03
C THR A 197 -5.92 0.44 0.68
N ASP A 198 -4.64 0.12 0.47
CA ASP A 198 -3.52 0.84 1.05
C ASP A 198 -3.47 2.29 0.51
N LEU A 199 -3.64 2.47 -0.81
CA LEU A 199 -3.69 3.80 -1.43
C LEU A 199 -4.89 4.63 -0.95
N LEU A 200 -6.07 4.02 -0.80
CA LEU A 200 -7.24 4.69 -0.22
C LEU A 200 -7.00 5.14 1.22
N ALA A 201 -6.32 4.31 2.03
CA ALA A 201 -5.97 4.66 3.39
C ALA A 201 -5.00 5.86 3.43
N LEU A 202 -3.97 5.87 2.58
CA LEU A 202 -3.04 7.00 2.45
C LEU A 202 -3.76 8.28 1.99
N SER A 203 -4.66 8.17 1.02
CA SER A 203 -5.48 9.30 0.54
C SER A 203 -6.36 9.88 1.65
N LYS A 204 -6.97 9.02 2.48
CA LYS A 204 -7.71 9.46 3.66
C LYS A 204 -6.82 10.14 4.69
N GLN A 205 -5.64 9.58 4.99
CA GLN A 205 -4.71 10.18 5.93
C GLN A 205 -4.26 11.57 5.48
N LEU A 206 -4.03 11.77 4.18
CA LEU A 206 -3.69 13.08 3.63
C LEU A 206 -4.83 14.09 3.80
N ALA A 207 -6.07 13.70 3.51
CA ALA A 207 -7.24 14.58 3.68
C ALA A 207 -7.54 14.92 5.15
N ASP A 208 -7.27 14.00 6.08
CA ASP A 208 -7.38 14.27 7.52
C ASP A 208 -6.26 15.22 7.97
N LEU A 209 -5.03 15.02 7.47
CA LEU A 209 -3.88 15.89 7.74
C LEU A 209 -4.09 17.32 7.22
N SER A 210 -4.61 17.49 6.00
CA SER A 210 -4.85 18.81 5.41
C SER A 210 -5.88 19.62 6.20
N LYS A 211 -6.92 18.96 6.75
CA LYS A 211 -7.92 19.61 7.60
C LYS A 211 -7.38 19.99 8.97
N ALA A 212 -6.50 19.15 9.52
CA ALA A 212 -5.90 19.37 10.83
C ALA A 212 -4.79 20.43 10.81
N ASN A 213 -4.22 20.75 9.65
CA ASN A 213 -3.07 21.62 9.51
C ASN A 213 -3.31 22.74 8.50
N ALA A 214 -3.47 23.97 9.00
CA ALA A 214 -3.74 25.15 8.19
C ALA A 214 -2.63 25.53 7.20
N GLU A 215 -1.40 25.01 7.38
CA GLU A 215 -0.29 25.25 6.43
C GLU A 215 -0.39 24.33 5.20
N ILE A 216 -1.22 23.30 5.23
CA ILE A 216 -1.42 22.35 4.14
C ILE A 216 -2.70 22.72 3.39
N ALA A 217 -2.63 22.79 2.06
CA ALA A 217 -3.81 23.04 1.24
C ALA A 217 -4.84 21.93 1.44
N ASP A 218 -6.11 22.30 1.60
CA ASP A 218 -7.18 21.31 1.79
C ASP A 218 -7.36 20.43 0.55
N VAL A 219 -7.39 19.11 0.77
CA VAL A 219 -7.52 18.10 -0.28
C VAL A 219 -8.57 17.07 0.10
N ALA A 220 -9.25 16.53 -0.92
CA ALA A 220 -10.23 15.47 -0.75
C ALA A 220 -9.58 14.09 -0.82
N ALA A 221 -10.11 13.14 -0.05
CA ALA A 221 -9.74 11.73 -0.19
C ALA A 221 -10.39 11.14 -1.45
N SER A 222 -9.65 10.29 -2.16
CA SER A 222 -10.19 9.54 -3.29
C SER A 222 -11.23 8.50 -2.82
N THR A 223 -12.23 8.26 -3.66
CA THR A 223 -13.23 7.19 -3.49
C THR A 223 -13.19 6.16 -4.62
N ASN A 224 -12.20 6.27 -5.51
CA ASN A 224 -12.06 5.38 -6.66
C ASN A 224 -11.61 3.98 -6.22
N LYS A 225 -11.83 2.96 -7.06
CA LYS A 225 -11.63 1.55 -6.71
C LYS A 225 -10.64 0.81 -7.61
N THR A 226 -10.07 1.50 -8.58
CA THR A 226 -9.05 0.99 -9.49
C THR A 226 -7.70 1.57 -9.09
N PHE A 227 -6.66 0.73 -9.08
CA PHE A 227 -5.31 1.12 -8.65
C PHE A 227 -4.85 2.41 -9.35
N THR A 228 -4.80 2.42 -10.69
CA THR A 228 -4.32 3.55 -11.50
C THR A 228 -5.06 4.85 -11.22
N THR A 229 -6.37 4.78 -10.96
CA THR A 229 -7.17 5.99 -10.71
C THR A 229 -6.94 6.51 -9.29
N VAL A 230 -6.91 5.64 -8.28
CA VAL A 230 -6.61 6.05 -6.89
C VAL A 230 -5.18 6.58 -6.76
N GLU A 231 -4.23 5.94 -7.42
CA GLU A 231 -2.83 6.38 -7.49
C GLU A 231 -2.70 7.77 -8.12
N GLY A 232 -3.34 7.98 -9.27
CA GLY A 232 -3.36 9.28 -9.94
C GLY A 232 -3.97 10.39 -9.07
N ASP A 233 -5.10 10.10 -8.42
CA ASP A 233 -5.75 11.02 -7.48
C ASP A 233 -4.83 11.36 -6.28
N LEU A 234 -4.20 10.34 -5.68
CA LEU A 234 -3.32 10.51 -4.53
C LEU A 234 -2.08 11.32 -4.91
N THR A 235 -1.48 11.06 -6.06
CA THR A 235 -0.33 11.82 -6.57
C THR A 235 -0.67 13.29 -6.78
N ALA A 236 -1.82 13.56 -7.41
CA ALA A 236 -2.31 14.92 -7.60
C ALA A 236 -2.58 15.62 -6.26
N ALA A 237 -3.22 14.91 -5.31
CA ALA A 237 -3.51 15.43 -3.98
C ALA A 237 -2.24 15.69 -3.16
N LEU A 238 -1.25 14.79 -3.18
CA LEU A 238 0.05 14.98 -2.53
C LEU A 238 0.77 16.19 -3.11
N THR A 239 0.75 16.35 -4.44
CA THR A 239 1.35 17.52 -5.12
C THR A 239 0.67 18.82 -4.70
N ALA A 240 -0.67 18.85 -4.65
CA ALA A 240 -1.44 20.01 -4.21
C ALA A 240 -1.19 20.34 -2.73
N ALA A 241 -1.21 19.33 -1.85
CA ALA A 241 -0.94 19.48 -0.43
C ALA A 241 0.50 19.95 -0.15
N ARG A 242 1.47 19.49 -0.96
CA ARG A 242 2.88 19.88 -0.85
C ARG A 242 3.11 21.35 -1.14
N GLY A 243 2.56 21.88 -2.24
CA GLY A 243 2.73 23.29 -2.62
C GLY A 243 4.18 23.78 -2.51
N ALA A 244 4.44 24.76 -1.63
CA ALA A 244 5.76 25.32 -1.36
C ALA A 244 6.50 24.70 -0.16
N LEU A 245 5.91 23.70 0.52
CA LEU A 245 6.46 23.09 1.73
C LEU A 245 7.61 22.13 1.38
N LYS A 246 8.84 22.63 1.46
CA LYS A 246 10.06 21.85 1.22
C LYS A 246 10.87 21.72 2.50
N THR A 247 11.00 20.50 3.01
CA THR A 247 11.60 20.21 4.33
C THR A 247 13.03 20.73 4.46
N ASP A 248 13.89 20.51 3.47
CA ASP A 248 15.28 21.00 3.53
C ASP A 248 15.35 22.53 3.53
N THR A 249 14.58 23.18 2.64
CA THR A 249 14.51 24.65 2.55
C THR A 249 13.97 25.25 3.85
N LEU A 250 12.92 24.67 4.41
CA LEU A 250 12.29 25.12 5.65
C LEU A 250 13.19 24.84 6.87
N THR A 251 13.96 23.75 6.87
CA THR A 251 14.94 23.45 7.92
C THR A 251 16.03 24.53 7.93
N ALA A 252 16.59 24.87 6.77
CA ALA A 252 17.57 25.95 6.66
C ALA A 252 16.96 27.31 7.05
N LYS A 253 15.72 27.60 6.61
CA LYS A 253 15.01 28.83 6.95
C LYS A 253 14.73 28.94 8.45
N ALA A 254 14.34 27.85 9.11
CA ALA A 254 14.06 27.83 10.54
C ALA A 254 15.30 28.22 11.37
N VAL A 255 16.50 27.81 10.94
CA VAL A 255 17.76 28.22 11.59
C VAL A 255 17.99 29.73 11.45
N VAL A 256 17.75 30.28 10.25
CA VAL A 256 17.92 31.71 9.97
C VAL A 256 16.91 32.55 10.78
N ASP A 257 15.65 32.17 10.77
CA ASP A 257 14.58 32.90 11.47
C ASP A 257 14.77 32.84 13.00
N ALA A 258 15.18 31.69 13.55
CA ALA A 258 15.48 31.55 14.97
C ALA A 258 16.64 32.45 15.41
N LYS A 259 17.66 32.61 14.56
CA LYS A 259 18.73 33.58 14.78
C LYS A 259 18.21 35.01 14.73
N ALA A 260 17.42 35.37 13.71
CA ALA A 260 16.83 36.70 13.59
C ALA A 260 15.97 37.07 14.80
N LEU A 261 15.19 36.12 15.33
CA LEU A 261 14.43 36.29 16.57
C LEU A 261 15.34 36.56 17.78
N THR A 262 16.45 35.83 17.90
CA THR A 262 17.42 36.02 18.99
C THR A 262 18.08 37.40 18.92
N ASP A 263 18.47 37.83 17.72
CA ASP A 263 19.07 39.15 17.48
C ASP A 263 18.06 40.27 17.77
N ALA A 264 16.82 40.14 17.29
CA ALA A 264 15.75 41.11 17.53
C ALA A 264 15.37 41.20 19.02
N ARG A 265 15.37 40.07 19.75
CA ARG A 265 15.17 40.05 21.20
C ARG A 265 16.28 40.82 21.90
N THR A 266 17.53 40.59 21.51
CA THR A 266 18.70 41.27 22.08
C THR A 266 18.61 42.79 21.86
N ALA A 267 18.27 43.21 20.65
CA ALA A 267 18.05 44.62 20.33
C ALA A 267 16.93 45.24 21.19
N PHE A 268 15.81 44.54 21.39
CA PHE A 268 14.69 45.05 22.17
C PHE A 268 15.01 45.17 23.67
N VAL A 269 15.66 44.16 24.29
CA VAL A 269 15.97 44.22 25.73
C VAL A 269 17.12 45.15 26.08
N THR A 270 17.92 45.57 25.09
CA THR A 270 19.02 46.53 25.27
C THR A 270 18.66 47.95 24.84
N ASP A 271 17.49 48.14 24.20
CA ASP A 271 17.00 49.45 23.77
C ASP A 271 16.85 50.39 24.98
N PRO A 272 17.58 51.52 25.03
CA PRO A 272 17.53 52.45 26.15
C PRO A 272 16.12 52.96 26.49
N ALA A 273 15.23 53.06 25.51
CA ALA A 273 13.86 53.53 25.69
C ALA A 273 12.91 52.46 26.26
N GLU A 274 13.24 51.17 26.06
CA GLU A 274 12.31 50.07 26.31
C GLU A 274 12.82 49.03 27.33
N LYS A 275 14.13 49.00 27.62
CA LYS A 275 14.82 47.93 28.38
C LYS A 275 14.20 47.57 29.72
N THR A 276 13.52 48.49 30.40
CA THR A 276 12.88 48.26 31.71
C THR A 276 11.55 47.51 31.60
N THR A 277 10.90 47.52 30.44
CA THR A 277 9.59 46.88 30.21
C THR A 277 9.60 45.82 29.11
N ALA A 278 10.70 45.72 28.33
CA ALA A 278 10.82 44.83 27.18
C ALA A 278 10.54 43.36 27.53
N LEU A 279 11.10 42.84 28.63
CA LEU A 279 10.89 41.46 29.04
C LEU A 279 9.43 41.18 29.43
N ASP A 280 8.79 42.11 30.14
CA ASP A 280 7.38 41.99 30.52
C ASP A 280 6.47 42.00 29.28
N LYS A 281 6.78 42.86 28.29
CA LYS A 281 6.05 42.91 27.01
C LYS A 281 6.21 41.60 26.21
N ILE A 282 7.43 41.04 26.16
CA ILE A 282 7.69 39.73 25.54
C ILE A 282 6.87 38.63 26.23
N ASN A 283 6.92 38.57 27.55
CA ASN A 283 6.22 37.56 28.34
C ASN A 283 4.70 37.70 28.18
N ALA A 284 4.17 38.93 28.21
CA ALA A 284 2.76 39.20 27.99
C ALA A 284 2.31 38.77 26.59
N TYR A 285 3.09 39.09 25.56
CA TYR A 285 2.75 38.72 24.17
C TYR A 285 2.76 37.21 23.95
N THR A 286 3.82 36.53 24.39
CA THR A 286 3.95 35.07 24.24
C THR A 286 2.86 34.33 25.03
N ALA A 287 2.58 34.74 26.26
CA ALA A 287 1.51 34.16 27.08
C ALA A 287 0.12 34.42 26.48
N ALA A 288 -0.16 35.63 26.02
CA ALA A 288 -1.45 35.95 25.42
C ALA A 288 -1.68 35.20 24.09
N LYS A 289 -0.65 35.05 23.26
CA LYS A 289 -0.74 34.25 22.03
C LYS A 289 -1.00 32.77 22.33
N ALA A 290 -0.32 32.20 23.34
CA ALA A 290 -0.59 30.84 23.80
C ALA A 290 -2.01 30.69 24.36
N ALA A 291 -2.51 31.68 25.09
CA ALA A 291 -3.88 31.68 25.61
C ALA A 291 -4.92 31.71 24.48
N VAL A 292 -4.69 32.46 23.40
CA VAL A 292 -5.58 32.44 22.22
C VAL A 292 -5.62 31.05 21.60
N ALA A 293 -4.48 30.38 21.46
CA ALA A 293 -4.44 29.01 20.92
C ALA A 293 -5.14 27.99 21.83
N ALA A 294 -5.06 28.14 23.15
CA ALA A 294 -5.67 27.22 24.11
C ALA A 294 -7.19 27.44 24.31
N ASN A 295 -7.71 28.64 24.01
CA ASN A 295 -9.10 29.02 24.28
C ASN A 295 -9.86 29.26 22.97
N THR A 296 -10.28 28.19 22.31
CA THR A 296 -11.17 28.25 21.14
C THR A 296 -12.59 28.65 21.55
N ALA A 297 -13.27 29.47 20.76
CA ALA A 297 -14.69 29.78 20.96
C ALA A 297 -15.58 28.53 20.84
N ALA A 298 -16.79 28.61 21.39
CA ALA A 298 -17.81 27.59 21.20
C ALA A 298 -18.27 27.55 19.73
N ASN A 299 -18.70 26.38 19.25
CA ASN A 299 -19.38 26.31 17.97
C ASN A 299 -20.68 27.12 18.06
N PRO A 300 -20.95 28.07 17.13
CA PRO A 300 -22.15 28.91 17.19
C PRO A 300 -23.47 28.13 17.18
N ALA A 301 -23.53 26.98 16.51
CA ALA A 301 -24.72 26.14 16.47
C ALA A 301 -24.98 25.45 17.82
N ASP A 302 -23.93 24.92 18.45
CA ASP A 302 -24.03 24.28 19.78
C ASP A 302 -24.43 25.31 20.84
N ALA A 303 -23.83 26.50 20.79
CA ALA A 303 -24.15 27.61 21.69
C ALA A 303 -25.62 28.02 21.55
N LYS A 304 -26.10 28.18 20.30
CA LYS A 304 -27.50 28.48 20.01
C LYS A 304 -28.42 27.37 20.52
N GLN A 305 -28.10 26.10 20.27
CA GLN A 305 -28.91 24.98 20.72
C GLN A 305 -29.03 24.93 22.24
N ALA A 306 -27.93 25.19 22.96
CA ALA A 306 -27.94 25.27 24.42
C ALA A 306 -28.84 26.41 24.94
N ALA A 307 -28.73 27.61 24.33
CA ALA A 307 -29.54 28.76 24.69
C ALA A 307 -31.04 28.55 24.39
N ASP A 308 -31.38 27.95 23.25
CA ASP A 308 -32.76 27.61 22.88
C ASP A 308 -33.35 26.58 23.85
N THR A 309 -32.57 25.57 24.25
CA THR A 309 -33.00 24.55 25.23
C THR A 309 -33.31 25.18 26.59
N LEU A 310 -32.49 26.13 27.04
CA LEU A 310 -32.74 26.86 28.28
C LEU A 310 -33.96 27.80 28.16
N THR A 311 -34.18 28.40 26.99
CA THR A 311 -35.37 29.20 26.71
C THR A 311 -36.65 28.36 26.74
N ALA A 312 -36.61 27.14 26.20
CA ALA A 312 -37.72 26.20 26.27
C ALA A 312 -38.02 25.78 27.72
N PHE A 313 -37.00 25.61 28.55
CA PHE A 313 -37.18 25.39 29.99
C PHE A 313 -37.92 26.55 30.65
N ALA A 314 -37.55 27.80 30.34
CA ALA A 314 -38.18 29.01 30.85
C ALA A 314 -39.65 29.16 30.42
N ALA A 315 -39.97 28.81 29.16
CA ALA A 315 -41.32 28.94 28.59
C ALA A 315 -42.32 27.91 29.14
N ASN A 316 -41.86 26.84 29.79
CA ASN A 316 -42.74 25.84 30.39
C ASN A 316 -43.34 26.37 31.69
N THR A 317 -44.66 26.50 31.74
CA THR A 317 -45.38 27.04 32.90
C THR A 317 -45.14 26.27 34.19
N ASN A 318 -44.84 24.96 34.12
CA ASN A 318 -44.49 24.15 35.28
C ASN A 318 -43.13 24.53 35.90
N ASN A 319 -42.26 25.18 35.14
CA ASN A 319 -40.93 25.58 35.57
C ASN A 319 -40.88 27.05 36.04
N ALA A 320 -41.96 27.82 35.89
CA ALA A 320 -41.98 29.27 36.09
C ALA A 320 -41.45 29.69 37.48
N ALA A 321 -41.83 28.98 38.54
CA ALA A 321 -41.36 29.29 39.90
C ALA A 321 -39.83 29.09 40.06
N VAL A 322 -39.28 28.02 39.46
CA VAL A 322 -37.84 27.72 39.50
C VAL A 322 -37.07 28.72 38.63
N TRP A 323 -37.59 29.02 37.44
CA TRP A 323 -37.01 29.99 36.52
C TRP A 323 -36.98 31.39 37.10
N ASN A 324 -38.11 31.89 37.60
CA ASN A 324 -38.20 33.25 38.14
C ASN A 324 -37.29 33.45 39.34
N LYS A 325 -37.24 32.46 40.24
CA LYS A 325 -36.30 32.49 41.36
C LYS A 325 -34.85 32.58 40.90
N ALA A 326 -34.44 31.75 39.92
CA ALA A 326 -33.09 31.78 39.37
C ALA A 326 -32.78 33.12 38.66
N ALA A 327 -33.72 33.66 37.89
CA ALA A 327 -33.58 34.94 37.19
C ALA A 327 -33.40 36.11 38.17
N ILE A 328 -34.13 36.14 39.27
CA ILE A 328 -34.03 37.18 40.30
C ILE A 328 -32.75 37.00 41.15
N ASP A 329 -32.47 35.78 41.63
CA ASP A 329 -31.29 35.48 42.46
C ASP A 329 -29.97 35.74 41.71
N SER A 330 -29.97 35.52 40.38
CA SER A 330 -28.82 35.84 39.53
C SER A 330 -28.62 37.36 39.34
N GLY A 331 -29.64 38.16 39.62
CA GLY A 331 -29.67 39.60 39.33
C GLY A 331 -29.95 39.95 37.87
N LEU A 332 -30.36 38.98 37.05
CA LEU A 332 -30.73 39.21 35.64
C LEU A 332 -32.17 39.73 35.46
N ALA A 333 -33.01 39.59 36.50
CA ALA A 333 -34.36 40.14 36.55
C ALA A 333 -34.60 40.86 37.89
N VAL A 334 -35.40 41.94 37.85
CA VAL A 334 -35.74 42.74 39.03
C VAL A 334 -37.07 42.32 39.68
N ASP A 335 -37.93 41.64 38.93
CA ASP A 335 -39.22 41.12 39.36
C ASP A 335 -39.64 39.92 38.49
N ASP A 336 -40.79 39.32 38.83
CA ASP A 336 -41.34 38.17 38.09
C ASP A 336 -41.70 38.49 36.64
N THR A 337 -42.05 39.74 36.33
CA THR A 337 -42.42 40.15 34.97
C THR A 337 -41.18 40.19 34.07
N ALA A 338 -40.09 40.78 34.57
CA ALA A 338 -38.79 40.79 33.93
C ALA A 338 -38.23 39.36 33.81
N ALA A 339 -38.44 38.53 34.84
CA ALA A 339 -38.00 37.13 34.82
C ALA A 339 -38.72 36.31 33.74
N ALA A 340 -40.03 36.50 33.57
CA ALA A 340 -40.81 35.82 32.54
C ALA A 340 -40.41 36.23 31.10
N ALA A 341 -39.83 37.42 30.92
CA ALA A 341 -39.33 37.90 29.64
C ALA A 341 -37.87 37.50 29.35
N LEU A 342 -37.14 37.00 30.36
CA LEU A 342 -35.74 36.60 30.23
C LEU A 342 -35.63 35.32 29.38
N THR A 343 -34.73 35.33 28.40
CA THR A 343 -34.46 34.19 27.52
C THR A 343 -33.17 33.46 27.92
N GLY A 344 -33.05 32.20 27.52
CA GLY A 344 -31.80 31.45 27.68
C GLY A 344 -30.61 32.08 26.95
N GLN A 345 -30.86 32.78 25.83
CA GLN A 345 -29.82 33.56 25.12
C GLN A 345 -29.32 34.73 25.96
N GLN A 346 -30.22 35.46 26.63
CA GLN A 346 -29.80 36.55 27.53
C GLN A 346 -29.00 36.01 28.74
N VAL A 347 -29.34 34.83 29.26
CA VAL A 347 -28.54 34.15 30.29
C VAL A 347 -27.16 33.76 29.76
N TYR A 348 -27.08 33.23 28.53
CA TYR A 348 -25.82 32.91 27.86
C TYR A 348 -24.93 34.16 27.70
N ASP A 349 -25.47 35.24 27.15
CA ASP A 349 -24.74 36.48 26.89
C ASP A 349 -24.29 37.16 28.19
N ALA A 350 -25.15 37.14 29.22
CA ALA A 350 -24.81 37.64 30.54
C ALA A 350 -23.65 36.86 31.16
N LEU A 351 -23.66 35.53 31.07
CA LEU A 351 -22.57 34.70 31.59
C LEU A 351 -21.27 34.87 30.80
N LYS A 352 -21.37 35.00 29.47
CA LYS A 352 -20.23 35.23 28.58
C LYS A 352 -19.50 36.55 28.86
N GLY A 353 -20.25 37.60 29.20
CA GLY A 353 -19.71 38.93 29.51
C GLY A 353 -19.43 39.20 30.99
N ALA A 354 -19.71 38.25 31.88
CA ALA A 354 -19.64 38.45 33.32
C ALA A 354 -18.21 38.49 33.88
N ASP A 355 -18.00 39.32 34.91
CA ASP A 355 -16.84 39.18 35.79
C ASP A 355 -16.98 37.96 36.73
N ALA A 356 -15.90 37.61 37.45
CA ALA A 356 -15.90 36.43 38.31
C ALA A 356 -17.02 36.44 39.36
N THR A 357 -17.35 37.62 39.90
CA THR A 357 -18.41 37.80 40.90
C THR A 357 -19.79 37.56 40.31
N THR A 358 -20.07 38.16 39.15
CA THR A 358 -21.35 38.04 38.44
C THR A 358 -21.55 36.62 37.92
N ALA A 359 -20.51 36.02 37.36
CA ALA A 359 -20.55 34.64 36.90
C ALA A 359 -20.84 33.68 38.06
N ALA A 360 -20.25 33.88 39.24
CA ALA A 360 -20.53 33.08 40.43
C ALA A 360 -22.00 33.17 40.86
N LYS A 361 -22.60 34.37 40.83
CA LYS A 361 -24.03 34.57 41.13
C LYS A 361 -24.94 33.86 40.15
N ILE A 362 -24.72 34.03 38.84
CA ILE A 362 -25.52 33.37 37.80
C ILE A 362 -25.40 31.84 37.95
N ASN A 363 -24.18 31.33 38.13
CA ASN A 363 -23.94 29.90 38.31
C ASN A 363 -24.63 29.31 39.54
N ALA A 364 -24.66 30.04 40.66
CA ALA A 364 -25.35 29.62 41.87
C ALA A 364 -26.87 29.61 41.68
N ALA A 365 -27.42 30.63 41.02
CA ALA A 365 -28.85 30.79 40.82
C ALA A 365 -29.44 29.78 39.82
N PHE A 366 -28.77 29.54 38.69
CA PHE A 366 -29.24 28.61 37.66
C PHE A 366 -28.72 27.17 37.84
N GLY A 367 -27.85 26.92 38.83
CA GLY A 367 -27.13 25.65 38.97
C GLY A 367 -28.01 24.42 39.19
N SER A 368 -29.25 24.59 39.64
CA SER A 368 -30.23 23.49 39.77
C SER A 368 -30.98 23.15 38.49
N ILE A 369 -30.86 23.97 37.43
CA ILE A 369 -31.56 23.78 36.16
C ILE A 369 -30.69 22.95 35.22
N THR A 370 -31.08 21.72 34.92
CA THR A 370 -30.29 20.81 34.07
C THR A 370 -29.90 21.43 32.72
N ALA A 371 -30.86 22.12 32.07
CA ALA A 371 -30.65 22.79 30.78
C ALA A 371 -29.58 23.90 30.83
N TYR A 372 -29.30 24.48 32.01
CA TYR A 372 -28.28 25.51 32.17
C TYR A 372 -26.85 24.96 32.04
N THR A 373 -26.64 23.66 32.26
CA THR A 373 -25.30 23.05 32.23
C THR A 373 -24.58 23.27 30.90
N ALA A 374 -25.28 23.12 29.78
CA ALA A 374 -24.73 23.35 28.44
C ALA A 374 -24.43 24.85 28.21
N VAL A 375 -25.36 25.73 28.61
CA VAL A 375 -25.17 27.18 28.55
C VAL A 375 -23.95 27.61 29.36
N LYS A 376 -23.82 27.13 30.59
CA LYS A 376 -22.65 27.39 31.45
C LYS A 376 -21.35 27.02 30.76
N THR A 377 -21.27 25.80 30.24
CA THR A 377 -20.06 25.25 29.64
C THR A 377 -19.64 26.06 28.42
N LEU A 378 -20.57 26.31 27.49
CA LEU A 378 -20.28 26.99 26.23
C LEU A 378 -20.04 28.50 26.42
N ALA A 379 -20.82 29.17 27.27
CA ALA A 379 -20.61 30.59 27.58
C ALA A 379 -19.29 30.83 28.33
N THR A 380 -18.88 29.91 29.22
CA THR A 380 -17.56 30.00 29.89
C THR A 380 -16.43 29.82 28.88
N LYS A 381 -16.57 28.87 27.93
CA LYS A 381 -15.61 28.67 26.84
C LYS A 381 -15.49 29.94 25.97
N ASP A 382 -16.61 30.55 25.61
CA ASP A 382 -16.65 31.82 24.87
C ASP A 382 -16.05 32.99 25.65
N ALA A 383 -16.33 33.09 26.96
CA ALA A 383 -15.76 34.11 27.83
C ALA A 383 -14.23 34.00 27.89
N ALA A 384 -13.71 32.78 28.03
CA ALA A 384 -12.28 32.51 28.04
C ALA A 384 -11.62 32.89 26.70
N ALA A 385 -12.25 32.53 25.58
CA ALA A 385 -11.79 32.90 24.24
C ALA A 385 -11.78 34.43 24.03
N ALA A 386 -12.83 35.13 24.46
CA ALA A 386 -12.94 36.58 24.38
C ALA A 386 -11.87 37.28 25.24
N LYS A 387 -11.65 36.78 26.47
CA LYS A 387 -10.60 37.30 27.34
C LYS A 387 -9.22 37.11 26.72
N ALA A 388 -8.91 35.92 26.20
CA ALA A 388 -7.65 35.64 25.55
C ALA A 388 -7.40 36.58 24.35
N ALA A 389 -8.42 36.83 23.52
CA ALA A 389 -8.34 37.76 22.40
C ALA A 389 -8.11 39.21 22.84
N ALA A 390 -8.77 39.65 23.91
CA ALA A 390 -8.57 40.99 24.47
C ALA A 390 -7.15 41.16 25.06
N ASP A 391 -6.67 40.18 25.82
CA ASP A 391 -5.32 40.18 26.38
C ASP A 391 -4.26 40.19 25.26
N PHE A 392 -4.48 39.42 24.19
CA PHE A 392 -3.60 39.41 23.02
C PHE A 392 -3.60 40.77 22.31
N THR A 393 -4.76 41.38 22.09
CA THR A 393 -4.85 42.73 21.48
C THR A 393 -4.06 43.76 22.27
N LYS A 394 -4.16 43.73 23.61
CA LYS A 394 -3.40 44.61 24.50
C LYS A 394 -1.89 44.37 24.39
N ALA A 395 -1.46 43.11 24.41
CA ALA A 395 -0.05 42.76 24.31
C ALA A 395 0.54 43.06 22.92
N ASP A 396 -0.23 42.85 21.85
CA ASP A 396 0.16 43.16 20.46
C ASP A 396 0.37 44.66 20.26
N THR A 397 -0.54 45.47 20.80
CA THR A 397 -0.47 46.94 20.74
C THR A 397 0.77 47.46 21.49
N ALA A 398 1.13 46.83 22.62
CA ALA A 398 2.32 47.20 23.39
C ALA A 398 3.66 47.00 22.62
N LEU A 399 3.62 46.27 21.50
CA LEU A 399 4.76 45.96 20.63
C LEU A 399 4.60 46.56 19.22
N ALA A 400 3.73 47.56 19.04
CA ALA A 400 3.39 48.07 17.72
C ALA A 400 4.44 48.99 17.05
N ALA A 401 5.53 49.35 17.75
CA ALA A 401 6.55 50.26 17.25
C ALA A 401 7.98 49.87 17.67
N GLY A 402 8.96 50.48 17.01
CA GLY A 402 10.38 50.40 17.38
C GLY A 402 10.94 48.98 17.39
N THR A 403 11.84 48.73 18.34
CA THR A 403 12.50 47.42 18.53
C THR A 403 11.52 46.32 18.97
N GLY A 404 10.41 46.69 19.63
CA GLY A 404 9.31 45.77 19.95
C GLY A 404 8.60 45.21 18.72
N LEU A 405 8.35 46.06 17.71
CA LEU A 405 7.77 45.63 16.43
C LEU A 405 8.71 44.70 15.66
N ALA A 406 10.02 45.00 15.68
CA ALA A 406 11.03 44.16 15.06
C ALA A 406 11.07 42.77 15.70
N TRP A 407 11.07 42.70 17.04
CA TRP A 407 10.97 41.44 17.77
C TRP A 407 9.68 40.67 17.45
N LYS A 408 8.52 41.35 17.50
CA LYS A 408 7.23 40.74 17.19
C LYS A 408 7.19 40.13 15.77
N THR A 409 7.73 40.87 14.79
CA THR A 409 7.82 40.42 13.40
C THR A 409 8.69 39.16 13.30
N ALA A 410 9.90 39.19 13.88
CA ALA A 410 10.79 38.03 13.88
C ALA A 410 10.18 36.81 14.59
N TYR A 411 9.46 37.03 15.70
CA TYR A 411 8.76 35.99 16.44
C TYR A 411 7.66 35.31 15.60
N ASN A 412 6.86 36.11 14.89
CA ASN A 412 5.82 35.56 14.02
C ASN A 412 6.40 34.82 12.81
N THR A 413 7.46 35.34 12.20
CA THR A 413 8.16 34.66 11.10
C THR A 413 8.75 33.32 11.54
N ASP A 414 9.47 33.28 12.67
CA ASP A 414 10.01 32.02 13.24
C ASP A 414 8.90 31.01 13.55
N ALA A 415 7.79 31.46 14.14
CA ALA A 415 6.65 30.61 14.44
C ALA A 415 6.00 30.02 13.16
N THR A 416 5.78 30.84 12.13
CA THR A 416 5.23 30.39 10.84
C THR A 416 6.16 29.40 10.15
N THR A 417 7.46 29.70 10.06
CA THR A 417 8.42 28.78 9.44
C THR A 417 8.49 27.43 10.15
N LYS A 418 8.40 27.42 11.49
CA LYS A 418 8.35 26.17 12.26
C LYS A 418 7.06 25.40 12.00
N ALA A 419 5.91 26.06 11.96
CA ALA A 419 4.63 25.41 11.62
C ALA A 419 4.69 24.77 10.22
N GLN A 420 5.25 25.48 9.25
CA GLN A 420 5.45 24.98 7.89
C GLN A 420 6.43 23.80 7.84
N LEU A 421 7.51 23.84 8.63
CA LEU A 421 8.47 22.74 8.71
C LEU A 421 7.82 21.48 9.30
N GLU A 422 7.01 21.61 10.35
CA GLU A 422 6.30 20.46 10.92
C GLU A 422 5.24 19.92 9.94
N ALA A 423 4.55 20.81 9.22
CA ALA A 423 3.65 20.41 8.13
C ALA A 423 4.38 19.65 7.02
N SER A 424 5.56 20.11 6.60
CA SER A 424 6.33 19.45 5.54
C SER A 424 6.84 18.07 5.97
N LYS A 425 7.29 17.91 7.21
CA LYS A 425 7.68 16.61 7.77
C LYS A 425 6.52 15.62 7.83
N ALA A 426 5.31 16.09 8.19
CA ALA A 426 4.12 15.24 8.18
C ALA A 426 3.78 14.76 6.76
N LEU A 427 3.94 15.63 5.75
CA LEU A 427 3.79 15.26 4.34
C LEU A 427 4.88 14.31 3.86
N ASP A 428 6.14 14.45 4.31
CA ASP A 428 7.23 13.52 3.98
C ASP A 428 6.90 12.09 4.42
N ALA A 429 6.29 11.91 5.60
CA ALA A 429 5.92 10.59 6.07
C ALA A 429 4.88 9.90 5.16
N LEU A 430 3.87 10.64 4.69
CA LEU A 430 2.86 10.13 3.76
C LEU A 430 3.44 9.85 2.38
N ASP A 431 4.26 10.78 1.88
CA ASP A 431 4.92 10.66 0.59
C ASP A 431 5.89 9.49 0.53
N ASN A 432 6.65 9.24 1.60
CA ASN A 432 7.50 8.06 1.70
C ASN A 432 6.68 6.76 1.69
N SER A 433 5.53 6.73 2.35
CA SER A 433 4.64 5.57 2.35
C SER A 433 4.04 5.30 0.96
N TYR A 434 3.66 6.37 0.25
CA TYR A 434 3.21 6.28 -1.14
C TYR A 434 4.34 5.83 -2.08
N LYS A 435 5.51 6.47 -2.00
CA LYS A 435 6.68 6.17 -2.83
C LYS A 435 7.12 4.70 -2.73
N ALA A 436 6.99 4.07 -1.57
CA ALA A 436 7.28 2.64 -1.42
C ALA A 436 6.37 1.77 -2.30
N ILE A 437 5.08 2.12 -2.41
CA ILE A 437 4.12 1.42 -3.28
C ILE A 437 4.43 1.70 -4.75
N ASP A 438 4.59 2.98 -5.10
CA ASP A 438 4.88 3.47 -6.45
C ASP A 438 6.18 2.87 -7.03
N THR A 439 7.24 2.85 -6.21
CA THR A 439 8.54 2.27 -6.60
C THR A 439 8.44 0.76 -6.82
N ALA A 440 7.68 0.05 -5.98
CA ALA A 440 7.47 -1.39 -6.14
C ALA A 440 6.61 -1.72 -7.38
N HIS A 441 5.58 -0.91 -7.66
CA HIS A 441 4.77 -1.05 -8.87
C HIS A 441 5.58 -0.81 -10.13
N THR A 442 6.35 0.29 -10.17
CA THR A 442 7.25 0.62 -11.28
C THR A 442 8.25 -0.51 -11.56
N ALA A 443 8.80 -1.13 -10.52
CA ALA A 443 9.71 -2.28 -10.66
C ALA A 443 9.03 -3.50 -11.30
N LEU A 444 7.78 -3.80 -10.91
CA LEU A 444 6.98 -4.87 -11.51
C LEU A 444 6.61 -4.57 -12.96
N GLU A 445 6.21 -3.34 -13.28
CA GLU A 445 5.89 -2.90 -14.64
C GLU A 445 7.12 -2.98 -15.56
N THR A 446 8.30 -2.59 -15.05
CA THR A 446 9.57 -2.74 -15.77
C THR A 446 9.87 -4.21 -16.02
N SER A 447 9.79 -5.07 -15.00
CA SER A 447 10.03 -6.51 -15.12
C SER A 447 9.09 -7.17 -16.13
N LYS A 448 7.81 -6.76 -16.13
CA LYS A 448 6.82 -7.19 -17.12
C LYS A 448 7.17 -6.74 -18.53
N THR A 449 7.56 -5.47 -18.70
CA THR A 449 7.95 -4.90 -20.00
C THR A 449 9.19 -5.61 -20.56
N ASP A 450 10.17 -5.91 -19.72
CA ASP A 450 11.36 -6.67 -20.09
C ASP A 450 11.00 -8.09 -20.54
N ALA A 451 10.08 -8.76 -19.82
CA ALA A 451 9.60 -10.10 -20.20
C ALA A 451 8.81 -10.07 -21.53
N ASP A 452 7.93 -9.08 -21.73
CA ASP A 452 7.22 -8.87 -23.00
C ASP A 452 8.21 -8.65 -24.16
N THR A 453 9.25 -7.83 -23.92
CA THR A 453 10.30 -7.56 -24.91
C THR A 453 11.12 -8.80 -25.24
N ALA A 454 11.44 -9.61 -24.23
CA ALA A 454 12.17 -10.87 -24.41
C ALA A 454 11.39 -11.86 -25.29
N VAL A 455 10.08 -12.01 -25.07
CA VAL A 455 9.21 -12.84 -25.91
C VAL A 455 9.11 -12.28 -27.32
N ALA A 456 8.88 -10.98 -27.48
CA ALA A 456 8.76 -10.35 -28.79
C ALA A 456 10.06 -10.42 -29.63
N GLY A 457 11.21 -10.42 -28.97
CA GLY A 457 12.53 -10.53 -29.59
C GLY A 457 13.00 -11.96 -29.88
N ASN A 458 12.29 -12.98 -29.37
CA ASN A 458 12.73 -14.37 -29.52
C ASN A 458 12.26 -14.99 -30.84
N THR A 459 13.22 -15.32 -31.71
CA THR A 459 12.99 -15.91 -33.03
C THR A 459 12.70 -17.42 -33.02
N THR A 460 12.83 -18.10 -31.88
CA THR A 460 12.45 -19.51 -31.72
C THR A 460 10.98 -19.69 -31.35
N LEU A 461 10.29 -18.60 -30.99
CA LEU A 461 8.88 -18.61 -30.64
C LEU A 461 8.02 -18.42 -31.90
N VAL A 462 7.03 -19.28 -32.06
CA VAL A 462 6.08 -19.27 -33.18
C VAL A 462 4.68 -19.12 -32.64
N LYS A 463 3.92 -18.11 -33.09
CA LYS A 463 2.52 -17.99 -32.69
C LYS A 463 1.72 -19.18 -33.21
N ALA A 464 0.94 -19.79 -32.34
CA ALA A 464 0.06 -20.92 -32.66
C ALA A 464 -1.13 -20.42 -33.49
N VAL A 465 -0.97 -20.47 -34.81
CA VAL A 465 -2.00 -20.15 -35.81
C VAL A 465 -2.09 -21.29 -36.83
N ALA A 466 -3.15 -21.32 -37.63
CA ALA A 466 -3.33 -22.35 -38.65
C ALA A 466 -2.13 -22.43 -39.61
N ALA A 467 -1.59 -23.65 -39.77
CA ALA A 467 -0.41 -23.98 -40.57
C ALA A 467 0.89 -23.25 -40.17
N ALA A 468 1.02 -22.85 -38.90
CA ALA A 468 2.27 -22.34 -38.35
C ALA A 468 3.37 -23.43 -38.30
N GLY A 469 4.64 -23.03 -38.43
CA GLY A 469 5.82 -23.90 -38.33
C GLY A 469 6.56 -24.10 -39.67
N VAL A 470 7.88 -24.32 -39.62
CA VAL A 470 8.71 -24.66 -40.79
C VAL A 470 9.50 -25.95 -40.53
N THR A 471 9.72 -26.74 -41.58
CA THR A 471 10.42 -28.03 -41.49
C THR A 471 11.85 -27.88 -40.92
N ASP A 472 12.27 -28.83 -40.09
CA ASP A 472 13.62 -28.98 -39.51
C ASP A 472 14.07 -27.91 -38.48
N LYS A 473 13.15 -27.21 -37.82
CA LYS A 473 13.44 -26.42 -36.62
C LYS A 473 12.88 -27.10 -35.37
N ALA A 474 13.43 -26.76 -34.20
CA ALA A 474 12.83 -27.09 -32.91
C ALA A 474 11.99 -25.89 -32.48
N ASP A 475 10.83 -25.73 -33.11
CA ASP A 475 9.95 -24.59 -32.93
C ASP A 475 9.22 -24.68 -31.57
N VAL A 476 9.00 -23.52 -30.93
CA VAL A 476 8.16 -23.42 -29.73
C VAL A 476 6.91 -22.62 -30.06
N PHE A 477 5.81 -23.34 -30.25
CA PHE A 477 4.49 -22.79 -30.48
C PHE A 477 3.89 -22.21 -29.20
N TYR A 478 3.20 -21.07 -29.29
CA TYR A 478 2.51 -20.46 -28.15
C TYR A 478 1.28 -19.65 -28.57
N PHE A 479 0.31 -19.51 -27.68
CA PHE A 479 -0.80 -18.58 -27.83
C PHE A 479 -0.43 -17.23 -27.22
N ASP A 480 -0.71 -16.13 -27.91
CA ASP A 480 -0.49 -14.77 -27.40
C ASP A 480 -1.65 -14.26 -26.51
N HIS A 481 -2.55 -15.16 -26.16
CA HIS A 481 -3.68 -14.98 -25.28
C HIS A 481 -3.94 -16.27 -24.50
N LYS A 482 -4.76 -16.20 -23.45
CA LYS A 482 -5.22 -17.40 -22.75
C LYS A 482 -6.06 -18.23 -23.73
N ILE A 483 -5.74 -19.51 -23.85
CA ILE A 483 -6.47 -20.46 -24.71
C ILE A 483 -7.95 -20.44 -24.36
N ALA A 484 -8.78 -20.24 -25.39
CA ALA A 484 -10.22 -20.07 -25.31
C ALA A 484 -10.95 -21.11 -26.17
N THR A 485 -12.25 -21.30 -25.88
CA THR A 485 -13.08 -22.24 -26.63
C THR A 485 -13.16 -21.81 -28.09
N GLY A 486 -12.86 -22.73 -29.00
CA GLY A 486 -12.84 -22.45 -30.43
C GLY A 486 -11.49 -21.98 -30.98
N ASP A 487 -10.42 -21.99 -30.17
CA ASP A 487 -9.03 -21.90 -30.65
C ASP A 487 -8.57 -23.20 -31.36
N ASP A 488 -9.44 -23.73 -32.22
CA ASP A 488 -9.24 -24.96 -32.97
C ASP A 488 -8.32 -24.66 -34.16
N ILE A 489 -7.08 -25.15 -34.07
CA ILE A 489 -6.05 -24.90 -35.09
C ILE A 489 -5.33 -26.18 -35.47
N SER A 490 -4.67 -26.17 -36.63
CA SER A 490 -3.70 -27.18 -37.01
C SER A 490 -2.33 -26.53 -37.10
N ILE A 491 -1.34 -27.08 -36.39
CA ILE A 491 0.05 -26.63 -36.44
C ILE A 491 0.92 -27.72 -37.08
N ASN A 492 1.98 -27.33 -37.80
CA ASN A 492 3.00 -28.26 -38.27
C ASN A 492 3.90 -28.56 -37.07
N PHE A 493 3.74 -29.75 -36.48
CA PHE A 493 4.33 -30.18 -35.22
C PHE A 493 5.30 -31.33 -35.47
N GLU A 494 6.48 -31.01 -35.96
CA GLU A 494 7.53 -31.94 -36.34
C GLU A 494 8.31 -32.43 -35.12
N ALA A 495 9.16 -33.44 -35.29
CA ALA A 495 9.95 -34.00 -34.19
C ALA A 495 10.83 -32.91 -33.54
N LYS A 496 10.81 -32.83 -32.21
CA LYS A 496 11.44 -31.80 -31.35
C LYS A 496 10.66 -30.49 -31.19
N ASP A 497 9.54 -30.31 -31.88
CA ASP A 497 8.69 -29.16 -31.65
C ASP A 497 7.99 -29.24 -30.29
N SER A 498 7.65 -28.07 -29.77
CA SER A 498 6.95 -27.93 -28.49
C SER A 498 5.83 -26.90 -28.58
N LEU A 499 4.72 -27.15 -27.91
CA LEU A 499 3.60 -26.22 -27.79
C LEU A 499 3.39 -25.87 -26.32
N TYR A 500 3.59 -24.59 -25.99
CA TYR A 500 3.37 -24.05 -24.66
C TYR A 500 1.91 -23.66 -24.47
N LEU A 501 1.26 -24.27 -23.46
CA LEU A 501 -0.14 -24.03 -23.13
C LEU A 501 -0.33 -23.05 -21.95
N GLY A 502 0.71 -22.77 -21.18
CA GLY A 502 0.62 -22.04 -19.91
C GLY A 502 0.79 -22.94 -18.69
N ASN A 503 0.85 -22.35 -17.49
CA ASN A 503 0.86 -23.11 -16.24
C ASN A 503 -0.55 -23.61 -15.85
N GLY A 504 -0.60 -24.64 -15.00
CA GLY A 504 -1.86 -25.13 -14.40
C GLY A 504 -2.56 -26.27 -15.15
N TYR A 505 -2.02 -26.68 -16.30
CA TYR A 505 -2.50 -27.82 -17.07
C TYR A 505 -1.92 -29.15 -16.58
N THR A 506 -2.74 -30.20 -16.57
CA THR A 506 -2.33 -31.58 -16.26
C THR A 506 -2.74 -32.56 -17.37
N LEU A 507 -1.86 -33.49 -17.72
CA LEU A 507 -2.20 -34.56 -18.66
C LEU A 507 -3.03 -35.65 -17.98
N ASN A 508 -4.24 -35.88 -18.46
CA ASN A 508 -5.08 -36.98 -17.99
C ASN A 508 -4.92 -38.20 -18.91
N LYS A 509 -4.10 -39.16 -18.48
CA LYS A 509 -3.84 -40.41 -19.22
C LYS A 509 -4.93 -41.47 -19.04
N SER A 510 -5.82 -41.29 -18.06
CA SER A 510 -6.88 -42.25 -17.71
C SER A 510 -8.22 -41.94 -18.39
N ALA A 511 -8.38 -40.75 -18.94
CA ALA A 511 -9.60 -40.36 -19.63
C ALA A 511 -9.86 -41.25 -20.86
N THR A 512 -11.11 -41.63 -21.05
CA THR A 512 -11.57 -42.40 -22.20
C THR A 512 -12.48 -41.54 -23.06
N ILE A 513 -12.52 -41.78 -24.37
CA ILE A 513 -13.41 -41.09 -25.30
C ILE A 513 -14.31 -42.10 -26.02
N ASP A 514 -15.58 -41.76 -26.17
CA ASP A 514 -16.54 -42.53 -26.96
C ASP A 514 -17.51 -41.61 -27.73
N ALA A 515 -18.56 -42.19 -28.31
CA ALA A 515 -19.59 -41.48 -29.07
C ALA A 515 -20.44 -40.50 -28.23
N THR A 516 -20.25 -40.45 -26.92
CA THR A 516 -20.99 -39.57 -25.99
C THR A 516 -20.12 -38.49 -25.35
N GLY A 517 -18.79 -38.60 -25.42
CA GLY A 517 -17.88 -37.58 -24.90
C GLY A 517 -16.55 -38.11 -24.37
N ILE A 518 -15.79 -37.21 -23.74
CA ILE A 518 -14.62 -37.55 -22.92
C ILE A 518 -15.10 -37.81 -21.49
N HIS A 519 -14.73 -38.97 -20.94
CA HIS A 519 -15.09 -39.44 -19.60
C HIS A 519 -13.86 -39.54 -18.70
N GLY A 520 -14.05 -39.30 -17.40
CA GLY A 520 -12.99 -39.43 -16.38
C GLY A 520 -12.11 -38.18 -16.24
N ALA A 521 -12.63 -37.02 -16.67
CA ALA A 521 -11.98 -35.73 -16.51
C ALA A 521 -12.14 -35.17 -15.08
N ASN A 522 -11.20 -34.31 -14.67
CA ASN A 522 -11.12 -33.71 -13.35
C ASN A 522 -11.73 -32.31 -13.36
N ASN A 523 -12.87 -32.15 -12.69
CA ASN A 523 -13.56 -30.86 -12.56
C ASN A 523 -12.84 -29.78 -11.72
N SER A 524 -11.64 -30.08 -11.21
CA SER A 524 -10.87 -29.20 -10.33
C SER A 524 -9.50 -28.80 -10.89
N ALA A 525 -9.14 -29.24 -12.10
CA ALA A 525 -7.89 -28.89 -12.76
C ALA A 525 -8.11 -28.71 -14.27
N LEU A 526 -7.32 -27.87 -14.93
CA LEU A 526 -7.34 -27.80 -16.39
C LEU A 526 -6.60 -29.01 -16.95
N GLU A 527 -7.24 -29.71 -17.88
CA GLU A 527 -6.69 -30.94 -18.45
C GLU A 527 -6.30 -30.81 -19.91
N VAL A 528 -5.37 -31.69 -20.31
CA VAL A 528 -4.99 -31.93 -21.68
C VAL A 528 -5.16 -33.41 -21.97
N PHE A 529 -5.75 -33.73 -23.12
CA PHE A 529 -5.97 -35.08 -23.59
C PHE A 529 -5.34 -35.27 -24.97
N PHE A 530 -4.77 -36.44 -25.24
CA PHE A 530 -4.24 -36.80 -26.56
C PHE A 530 -5.06 -37.93 -27.15
N PHE A 531 -5.67 -37.67 -28.31
CA PHE A 531 -6.48 -38.66 -29.02
C PHE A 531 -6.10 -38.74 -30.49
N LYS A 532 -6.31 -39.93 -31.07
CA LYS A 532 -6.20 -40.18 -32.50
C LYS A 532 -7.58 -40.10 -33.13
N ALA A 533 -7.78 -39.19 -34.06
CA ALA A 533 -9.02 -39.03 -34.81
C ALA A 533 -9.23 -40.18 -35.82
N ALA A 534 -10.46 -40.31 -36.33
CA ALA A 534 -10.80 -41.32 -37.35
C ALA A 534 -10.03 -41.14 -38.67
N ASP A 535 -9.62 -39.91 -39.00
CA ASP A 535 -8.77 -39.61 -40.16
C ASP A 535 -7.27 -39.93 -39.93
N GLY A 536 -6.92 -40.41 -38.73
CA GLY A 536 -5.56 -40.76 -38.33
C GLY A 536 -4.75 -39.62 -37.72
N SER A 537 -5.27 -38.38 -37.71
CA SER A 537 -4.59 -37.23 -37.11
C SER A 537 -4.51 -37.34 -35.58
N ILE A 538 -3.42 -36.86 -35.00
CA ILE A 538 -3.27 -36.73 -33.55
C ILE A 538 -3.71 -35.34 -33.12
N LYS A 539 -4.59 -35.28 -32.12
CA LYS A 539 -5.15 -34.04 -31.59
C LYS A 539 -4.91 -33.92 -30.09
N ALA A 540 -4.50 -32.73 -29.67
CA ALA A 540 -4.53 -32.32 -28.28
C ALA A 540 -5.86 -31.60 -28.01
N VAL A 541 -6.68 -32.16 -27.13
CA VAL A 541 -7.89 -31.51 -26.61
C VAL A 541 -7.48 -30.80 -25.32
N VAL A 542 -7.54 -29.48 -25.32
CA VAL A 542 -7.05 -28.62 -24.24
C VAL A 542 -8.24 -27.95 -23.58
N GLU A 543 -8.42 -28.13 -22.27
CA GLU A 543 -9.49 -27.46 -21.54
C GLU A 543 -9.27 -25.95 -21.43
N THR A 544 -10.36 -25.20 -21.57
CA THR A 544 -10.39 -23.74 -21.40
C THR A 544 -11.07 -23.37 -20.07
N ALA A 545 -11.76 -24.32 -19.46
CA ALA A 545 -12.23 -24.33 -18.08
C ALA A 545 -12.23 -25.77 -17.54
N ALA A 546 -11.93 -25.96 -16.25
CA ALA A 546 -11.93 -27.27 -15.62
C ALA A 546 -13.36 -27.85 -15.61
N GLU A 547 -13.56 -28.97 -16.28
CA GLU A 547 -14.86 -29.63 -16.42
C GLU A 547 -14.75 -31.13 -16.13
N GLY A 548 -15.85 -31.73 -15.70
CA GLY A 548 -15.87 -33.16 -15.37
C GLY A 548 -16.01 -34.06 -16.60
N ASN A 549 -16.57 -33.56 -17.70
CA ASN A 549 -16.75 -34.24 -18.98
C ASN A 549 -16.94 -33.20 -20.10
N THR A 550 -16.63 -33.55 -21.35
CA THR A 550 -16.88 -32.72 -22.54
C THR A 550 -17.70 -33.50 -23.56
N THR A 551 -18.43 -32.84 -24.47
CA THR A 551 -19.20 -33.52 -25.53
C THR A 551 -18.39 -33.75 -26.81
N VAL A 552 -17.06 -33.58 -26.74
CA VAL A 552 -16.14 -33.93 -27.82
C VAL A 552 -16.15 -35.44 -28.01
N VAL A 553 -16.55 -35.91 -29.19
CA VAL A 553 -16.70 -37.33 -29.51
C VAL A 553 -15.52 -37.91 -30.30
N ASP A 554 -15.33 -39.22 -30.14
CA ASP A 554 -14.24 -40.01 -30.70
C ASP A 554 -14.06 -39.93 -32.23
N ASN A 555 -15.15 -39.80 -32.99
CA ASN A 555 -15.11 -39.89 -34.44
C ASN A 555 -14.60 -38.61 -35.14
N THR A 556 -14.93 -37.43 -34.62
CA THR A 556 -14.59 -36.16 -35.27
C THR A 556 -13.52 -35.38 -34.52
N LEU A 557 -13.48 -35.49 -33.18
CA LEU A 557 -12.64 -34.66 -32.32
C LEU A 557 -12.73 -33.18 -32.75
N VAL A 558 -13.95 -32.66 -32.79
CA VAL A 558 -14.26 -31.26 -33.08
C VAL A 558 -15.00 -30.71 -31.88
N ALA A 559 -14.55 -29.59 -31.34
CA ALA A 559 -15.25 -28.91 -30.25
C ALA A 559 -16.48 -28.19 -30.78
N ASN A 560 -17.58 -28.28 -30.07
CA ASN A 560 -18.66 -27.32 -30.19
C ASN A 560 -18.38 -26.10 -29.27
N ALA A 561 -19.10 -25.00 -29.49
CA ALA A 561 -18.91 -23.76 -28.72
C ALA A 561 -19.21 -23.91 -27.20
N THR A 562 -19.84 -25.01 -26.78
CA THR A 562 -20.20 -25.29 -25.38
C THR A 562 -19.21 -26.24 -24.68
N ASP A 563 -18.30 -26.87 -25.41
CA ASP A 563 -17.41 -27.93 -24.89
C ASP A 563 -16.29 -27.43 -23.99
N LYS A 564 -16.09 -26.10 -23.88
CA LYS A 564 -15.04 -25.48 -23.05
C LYS A 564 -13.65 -26.09 -23.28
N VAL A 565 -13.37 -26.42 -24.53
CA VAL A 565 -12.08 -26.94 -24.99
C VAL A 565 -11.64 -26.24 -26.26
N ALA A 566 -10.35 -26.28 -26.53
CA ALA A 566 -9.73 -26.02 -27.82
C ALA A 566 -9.14 -27.33 -28.36
N VAL A 567 -9.30 -27.60 -29.65
CA VAL A 567 -8.76 -28.81 -30.30
C VAL A 567 -7.62 -28.44 -31.23
N ILE A 568 -6.42 -28.84 -30.84
CA ILE A 568 -5.19 -28.57 -31.58
C ILE A 568 -4.80 -29.81 -32.36
N THR A 569 -4.79 -29.72 -33.69
CA THR A 569 -4.28 -30.78 -34.56
C THR A 569 -2.76 -30.68 -34.66
N LEU A 570 -2.06 -31.74 -34.26
CA LEU A 570 -0.61 -31.82 -34.23
C LEU A 570 -0.12 -32.50 -35.52
N ALA A 571 -0.12 -31.76 -36.64
CA ALA A 571 0.23 -32.32 -37.95
C ALA A 571 1.72 -32.70 -37.99
N GLY A 572 2.05 -33.94 -38.36
CA GLY A 572 3.41 -34.49 -38.28
C GLY A 572 3.56 -35.56 -37.20
N VAL A 573 2.66 -35.58 -36.20
CA VAL A 573 2.56 -36.66 -35.22
C VAL A 573 1.68 -37.78 -35.79
N THR A 574 2.16 -39.02 -35.72
CA THR A 574 1.46 -40.19 -36.30
C THR A 574 0.88 -41.14 -35.25
N ASP A 575 1.38 -41.07 -34.02
CA ASP A 575 0.97 -41.88 -32.89
C ASP A 575 0.97 -41.07 -31.58
N VAL A 576 0.02 -41.34 -30.68
CA VAL A 576 -0.09 -40.64 -29.40
C VAL A 576 1.13 -40.85 -28.50
N ASN A 577 1.89 -41.93 -28.69
CA ASN A 577 3.12 -42.18 -27.94
C ASN A 577 4.27 -41.25 -28.35
N GLN A 578 4.14 -40.53 -29.47
CA GLN A 578 5.10 -39.53 -29.93
C GLN A 578 4.86 -38.16 -29.26
N VAL A 579 3.87 -38.01 -28.39
CA VAL A 579 3.63 -36.77 -27.64
C VAL A 579 3.78 -36.98 -26.15
N THR A 580 4.45 -36.02 -25.52
CA THR A 580 4.59 -35.97 -24.07
C THR A 580 4.06 -34.64 -23.54
N PHE A 581 3.72 -34.62 -22.27
CA PHE A 581 3.30 -33.40 -21.59
C PHE A 581 4.03 -33.25 -20.27
N ALA A 582 4.68 -32.11 -20.08
CA ALA A 582 5.29 -31.72 -18.82
C ALA A 582 5.36 -30.19 -18.73
N ASN A 583 5.18 -29.62 -17.53
CA ASN A 583 5.36 -28.18 -17.27
C ASN A 583 4.50 -27.25 -18.15
N GLY A 584 3.31 -27.70 -18.58
CA GLY A 584 2.46 -26.93 -19.49
C GLY A 584 2.87 -27.00 -20.96
N ILE A 585 3.72 -27.96 -21.32
CA ILE A 585 4.33 -28.07 -22.64
C ILE A 585 3.94 -29.41 -23.24
N ILE A 586 3.35 -29.39 -24.43
CA ILE A 586 3.25 -30.58 -25.28
C ILE A 586 4.56 -30.66 -26.09
N SER A 587 5.22 -31.81 -26.12
CA SER A 587 6.45 -31.99 -26.90
C SER A 587 6.36 -33.21 -27.81
N HIS A 588 6.78 -33.05 -29.06
CA HIS A 588 6.91 -34.16 -30.01
C HIS A 588 8.23 -34.89 -29.77
N VAL A 589 8.15 -36.11 -29.25
CA VAL A 589 9.28 -37.02 -29.05
C VAL A 589 9.41 -37.96 -30.25
N ALA A 590 10.65 -38.16 -30.71
CA ALA A 590 10.99 -38.94 -31.91
C ALA A 590 10.67 -40.43 -31.77
#